data_AF-A0A3D0PA73-F1
#
_entry.id   AF-A0A3D0PA73-F1
#
_cell.length_a   1.000
_cell.length_b   1.000
_cell.length_c   1.000
_cell.angle_alpha   90.00
_cell.angle_beta   90.00
_cell.angle_gamma   90.00
#
_symmetry.space_group_name_H-M   'P 1'
#
loop_
_entity.id
_entity.type
_entity.pdbx_description
1 polymer ?
#
loop_
_entity_poly.entity_id
_entity_poly.type
_entity_poly.pdbx_seq_one_letter_code
_entity_poly.pdbx_strand_id
1 'polypeptide(L)'
;AGETLELKQDSIKLHGHAIECRINAEDPRHGFRPSPGTISGWLPPGGPGIRIDSHVYTGYDIPPFYDSLIGKLIVWAEDRPAALLRLRRALSECAVIGVPTTIDFHLALLDRPEFQNAQVHTKFVEQEMLSD
;
A
#
# COMPACT_ATOMS: atom_id res chain seq x y z
N ALA A 1 -30.65 -0.61 -0.39
CA ALA A 1 -31.65 -0.76 -1.46
C ALA A 1 -32.37 -2.12 -1.48
N GLY A 2 -32.17 -3.03 -0.50
CA GLY A 2 -33.01 -4.25 -0.36
C GLY A 2 -32.84 -5.32 -1.46
N GLU A 3 -31.83 -5.19 -2.31
CA GLU A 3 -31.56 -6.08 -3.44
C GLU A 3 -31.01 -7.44 -3.00
N THR A 4 -31.25 -8.47 -3.82
CA THR A 4 -30.68 -9.81 -3.64
C THR A 4 -29.27 -9.91 -4.19
N LEU A 5 -28.48 -10.87 -3.72
CA LEU A 5 -27.17 -11.18 -4.29
C LEU A 5 -27.31 -11.74 -5.71
N GLU A 6 -26.77 -11.04 -6.70
CA GLU A 6 -26.83 -11.45 -8.11
C GLU A 6 -25.91 -12.64 -8.44
N LEU A 7 -24.81 -12.79 -7.70
CA LEU A 7 -23.81 -13.82 -7.91
C LEU A 7 -24.04 -15.02 -7.00
N LYS A 8 -23.92 -16.21 -7.57
CA LYS A 8 -23.89 -17.49 -6.83
C LYS A 8 -22.45 -17.90 -6.56
N GLN A 9 -22.23 -18.74 -5.55
CA GLN A 9 -20.89 -19.21 -5.18
C GLN A 9 -20.11 -19.78 -6.37
N ASP A 10 -20.75 -20.59 -7.22
CA ASP A 10 -20.09 -21.23 -8.38
C ASP A 10 -19.66 -20.25 -9.47
N SER A 11 -20.23 -19.03 -9.48
CA SER A 11 -19.86 -17.95 -10.40
C SER A 11 -18.63 -17.15 -9.93
N ILE A 12 -18.25 -17.29 -8.65
CA ILE A 12 -17.07 -16.61 -8.11
C ILE A 12 -15.83 -17.38 -8.55
N LYS A 13 -15.04 -16.76 -9.43
CA LYS A 13 -13.75 -17.28 -9.89
C LYS A 13 -12.65 -16.33 -9.46
N LEU A 14 -11.64 -16.87 -8.77
CA LEU A 14 -10.45 -16.12 -8.38
C LEU A 14 -9.44 -16.19 -9.53
N HIS A 15 -9.04 -15.03 -10.04
CA HIS A 15 -8.10 -14.92 -11.15
C HIS A 15 -6.98 -13.94 -10.79
N GLY A 16 -5.75 -14.39 -11.02
CA GLY A 16 -4.55 -13.60 -10.76
C GLY A 16 -4.21 -13.46 -9.28
N HIS A 17 -3.42 -12.44 -8.97
CA HIS A 17 -3.01 -12.08 -7.63
C HIS A 17 -3.11 -10.57 -7.43
N ALA A 18 -3.62 -10.16 -6.27
CA ALA A 18 -3.71 -8.76 -5.89
C ALA A 18 -2.94 -8.50 -4.59
N ILE A 19 -2.30 -7.34 -4.48
CA ILE A 19 -1.59 -6.90 -3.28
C ILE A 19 -2.01 -5.45 -3.00
N GLU A 20 -2.34 -5.15 -1.75
CA GLU A 20 -2.66 -3.80 -1.28
C GLU A 20 -1.60 -3.33 -0.27
N CYS A 21 -1.06 -2.13 -0.49
CA CYS A 21 -0.25 -1.40 0.48
C CYS A 21 -1.05 -0.20 1.00
N ARG A 22 -1.12 -0.07 2.33
CA ARG A 22 -1.62 1.15 2.99
C ARG A 22 -0.50 2.20 2.98
N ILE A 23 -0.74 3.29 2.28
CA ILE A 23 0.16 4.45 2.26
C ILE A 23 -0.28 5.36 3.40
N ASN A 24 0.53 5.42 4.44
CA ASN A 24 0.26 6.17 5.66
C ASN A 24 1.23 7.35 5.77
N ALA A 25 0.75 8.48 6.30
CA ALA A 25 1.57 9.61 6.68
C ALA A 25 2.24 9.35 8.03
N GLU A 26 3.24 8.48 8.01
CA GLU A 26 4.01 8.01 9.16
C GLU A 26 5.50 7.99 8.80
N ASP A 27 6.37 8.04 9.82
CA ASP A 27 7.82 7.90 9.64
C ASP A 27 8.32 6.55 10.17
N PRO A 28 8.52 5.53 9.31
CA PRO A 28 8.98 4.21 9.73
C PRO A 28 10.33 4.23 10.47
N ARG A 29 11.21 5.20 10.17
CA ARG A 29 12.53 5.33 10.79
C ARG A 29 12.46 5.83 12.22
N HIS A 30 11.32 6.38 12.63
CA HIS A 30 11.05 6.89 13.96
C HIS A 30 9.87 6.14 14.58
N GLY A 31 9.85 4.82 14.43
CA GLY A 31 8.85 3.95 15.06
C GLY A 31 7.43 4.18 14.56
N PHE A 32 7.27 4.48 13.27
CA PHE A 32 5.96 4.72 12.62
C PHE A 32 5.14 5.83 13.28
N ARG A 33 5.79 6.82 13.89
CA ARG A 33 5.06 7.96 14.46
C ARG A 33 4.22 8.65 13.36
N PRO A 34 2.96 9.03 13.65
CA PRO A 34 2.16 9.80 12.72
C PRO A 34 2.81 11.13 12.38
N SER A 35 2.63 11.58 11.14
CA SER A 35 3.16 12.84 10.63
C SER A 35 2.07 13.67 9.94
N PRO A 36 1.18 14.32 10.72
CA PRO A 36 0.22 15.27 10.18
C PRO A 36 0.94 16.45 9.51
N GLY A 37 0.26 17.10 8.57
CA GLY A 37 0.82 18.22 7.81
C GLY A 37 0.30 18.27 6.39
N THR A 38 0.82 19.22 5.62
CA THR A 38 0.34 19.49 4.26
C THR A 38 1.10 18.66 3.23
N ILE A 39 0.36 17.96 2.38
CA ILE A 39 0.91 17.31 1.18
C ILE A 39 1.16 18.37 0.12
N SER A 40 2.40 18.82 -0.03
CA SER A 40 2.78 19.85 -1.01
C SER A 40 2.92 19.31 -2.44
N GLY A 41 2.95 17.99 -2.62
CA GLY A 41 2.91 17.34 -3.92
C GLY A 41 2.35 15.93 -3.83
N TRP A 42 1.43 15.60 -4.72
CA TRP A 42 0.81 14.28 -4.84
C TRP A 42 0.81 13.82 -6.30
N LEU A 43 1.57 12.78 -6.58
CA LEU A 43 1.61 12.09 -7.86
C LEU A 43 1.40 10.59 -7.63
N PRO A 44 0.15 10.10 -7.66
CA PRO A 44 -0.12 8.67 -7.52
C PRO A 44 0.36 7.90 -8.76
N PRO A 45 0.75 6.62 -8.60
CA PRO A 45 1.10 5.77 -9.73
C PRO A 45 -0.14 5.41 -10.56
N GLY A 46 0.09 4.96 -11.80
CA GLY A 46 -0.99 4.57 -12.70
C GLY A 46 -0.60 3.45 -13.67
N GLY A 47 -1.47 3.24 -14.65
CA GLY A 47 -1.28 2.24 -15.71
C GLY A 47 -1.92 0.87 -15.43
N PRO A 48 -1.64 -0.13 -16.29
CA PRO A 48 -2.33 -1.42 -16.25
C PRO A 48 -2.15 -2.15 -14.91
N GLY A 49 -3.27 -2.63 -14.35
CA GLY A 49 -3.28 -3.38 -13.09
C GLY A 49 -2.97 -2.55 -11.85
N ILE A 50 -2.98 -1.21 -11.94
CA ILE A 50 -2.80 -0.30 -10.80
C ILE A 50 -4.13 0.37 -10.46
N ARG A 51 -4.48 0.36 -9.17
CA ARG A 51 -5.60 1.10 -8.60
C ARG A 51 -5.12 1.88 -7.39
N ILE A 52 -5.53 3.14 -7.30
CA ILE A 52 -5.33 3.98 -6.13
C ILE A 52 -6.69 4.38 -5.60
N ASP A 53 -6.94 4.06 -4.33
CA ASP A 53 -8.05 4.63 -3.57
C ASP A 53 -7.47 5.69 -2.64
N SER A 54 -7.81 6.96 -2.85
CA SER A 54 -7.30 8.06 -2.04
C SER A 54 -8.33 9.17 -1.93
N HIS A 55 -8.25 9.93 -0.86
CA HIS A 55 -9.02 11.15 -0.63
C HIS A 55 -8.14 12.41 -0.67
N VAL A 56 -6.81 12.24 -0.79
CA VAL A 56 -5.86 13.35 -0.74
C VAL A 56 -5.60 13.93 -2.13
N TYR A 57 -5.11 15.16 -2.14
CA TYR A 57 -4.73 15.91 -3.34
C TYR A 57 -3.58 16.87 -2.98
N THR A 58 -2.94 17.46 -3.98
CA THR A 58 -1.89 18.46 -3.73
C THR A 58 -2.47 19.66 -2.99
N GLY A 59 -1.88 20.00 -1.84
CA GLY A 59 -2.37 21.03 -0.91
C GLY A 59 -3.27 20.49 0.21
N TYR A 60 -3.57 19.18 0.25
CA TYR A 60 -4.36 18.60 1.32
C TYR A 60 -3.62 18.66 2.67
N ASP A 61 -4.31 19.14 3.71
CA ASP A 61 -3.79 19.19 5.07
C ASP A 61 -4.28 17.98 5.86
N ILE A 62 -3.35 17.14 6.32
CA ILE A 62 -3.65 15.92 7.06
C ILE A 62 -3.89 16.29 8.53
N PRO A 63 -5.14 16.20 9.03
CA PRO A 63 -5.45 16.51 10.41
C PRO A 63 -4.83 15.49 11.38
N PRO A 64 -4.43 15.91 12.60
CA PRO A 64 -3.86 15.01 13.60
C PRO A 64 -4.92 14.13 14.32
N PHE A 65 -6.20 14.32 14.00
CA PHE A 65 -7.32 13.73 14.75
C PHE A 65 -7.85 12.43 14.14
N TYR A 66 -7.36 12.02 12.96
CA TYR A 66 -7.85 10.86 12.22
C TYR A 66 -6.71 9.89 11.89
N ASP A 67 -7.07 8.76 11.28
CA ASP A 67 -6.11 7.75 10.80
C ASP A 67 -5.10 8.37 9.82
N SER A 68 -3.85 7.89 9.87
CA SER A 68 -2.75 8.36 9.03
C SER A 68 -2.85 7.89 7.57
N LEU A 69 -3.83 7.05 7.21
CA LEU A 69 -4.00 6.52 5.85
C LEU A 69 -4.31 7.63 4.85
N ILE A 70 -3.40 7.88 3.92
CA ILE A 70 -3.59 8.85 2.82
C ILE A 70 -3.99 8.17 1.50
N GLY A 71 -3.72 6.88 1.35
CA GLY A 71 -4.19 6.12 0.20
C GLY A 71 -3.93 4.62 0.31
N LYS A 72 -4.64 3.85 -0.51
CA LYS A 72 -4.40 2.42 -0.71
C LYS A 72 -3.88 2.21 -2.12
N LEU A 73 -2.66 1.73 -2.24
CA LEU A 73 -2.08 1.30 -3.51
C LEU A 73 -2.39 -0.18 -3.69
N ILE A 74 -3.23 -0.47 -4.67
CA ILE A 74 -3.68 -1.82 -4.97
C ILE A 74 -3.13 -2.18 -6.35
N VAL A 75 -2.46 -3.32 -6.43
CA VAL A 75 -2.01 -3.88 -7.70
C VAL A 75 -2.66 -5.22 -7.97
N TRP A 76 -2.81 -5.54 -9.25
CA TRP A 76 -3.22 -6.86 -9.72
C TRP A 76 -2.31 -7.35 -10.85
N ALA A 77 -2.10 -8.66 -10.93
CA ALA A 77 -1.38 -9.34 -12.00
C ALA A 77 -1.89 -10.77 -12.22
N GLU A 78 -1.39 -11.42 -13.28
CA GLU A 78 -1.66 -12.83 -13.58
C GLU A 78 -1.18 -13.81 -12.50
N ASP A 79 -0.13 -13.46 -11.74
CA ASP A 79 0.39 -14.25 -10.63
C ASP A 79 1.08 -13.37 -9.57
N ARG A 80 1.51 -13.98 -8.46
CA ARG A 80 2.12 -13.26 -7.34
C ARG A 80 3.46 -12.61 -7.69
N PRO A 81 4.43 -13.28 -8.35
CA PRO A 81 5.66 -12.63 -8.80
C PRO A 81 5.42 -11.40 -9.68
N ALA A 82 4.51 -11.48 -10.65
CA ALA A 82 4.16 -10.36 -11.51
C ALA A 82 3.50 -9.22 -10.70
N ALA A 83 2.66 -9.54 -9.70
CA ALA A 83 2.07 -8.55 -8.80
C ALA A 83 3.14 -7.86 -7.95
N LEU A 84 4.13 -8.59 -7.42
CA LEU A 84 5.25 -8.01 -6.66
C LEU A 84 6.10 -7.06 -7.51
N LEU A 85 6.42 -7.44 -8.75
CA LEU A 85 7.16 -6.59 -9.68
C LEU A 85 6.37 -5.30 -10.00
N ARG A 86 5.07 -5.45 -10.26
CA ARG A 86 4.17 -4.32 -10.53
C ARG A 86 4.01 -3.41 -9.30
N LEU A 87 3.91 -3.98 -8.10
CA LEU A 87 3.84 -3.22 -6.85
C LEU A 87 5.12 -2.41 -6.61
N ARG A 88 6.29 -3.02 -6.80
CA ARG A 88 7.58 -2.33 -6.69
C ARG A 88 7.63 -1.10 -7.59
N ARG A 89 7.29 -1.26 -8.88
CA ARG A 89 7.23 -0.15 -9.83
C ARG A 89 6.27 0.95 -9.36
N ALA A 90 5.06 0.57 -8.98
CA ALA A 90 4.03 1.52 -8.56
C ALA A 90 4.41 2.28 -7.28
N LEU A 91 5.05 1.62 -6.32
CA LEU A 91 5.59 2.29 -5.12
C LEU A 91 6.70 3.28 -5.49
N SER A 92 7.62 2.91 -6.40
CA SER A 92 8.69 3.80 -6.85
C SER A 92 8.20 5.00 -7.69
N GLU A 93 7.07 4.87 -8.37
CA GLU A 93 6.43 5.95 -9.13
C GLU A 93 5.53 6.84 -8.25
N CYS A 94 5.13 6.37 -7.07
CA CYS A 94 4.26 7.10 -6.14
C CYS A 94 5.06 8.20 -5.43
N ALA A 95 4.77 9.47 -5.73
CA ALA A 95 5.42 10.59 -5.05
C ALA A 95 4.45 11.33 -4.12
N VAL A 96 4.86 11.41 -2.85
CA VAL A 96 4.23 12.23 -1.80
C VAL A 96 5.29 13.19 -1.28
N ILE A 97 5.02 14.49 -1.33
CA ILE A 97 5.94 15.54 -0.86
C ILE A 97 5.26 16.28 0.30
N GLY A 98 6.06 16.65 1.31
CA GLY A 98 5.62 17.45 2.46
C GLY A 98 5.51 16.65 3.76
N VAL A 99 5.28 15.35 3.68
CA VAL A 99 5.20 14.45 4.84
C VAL A 99 5.94 13.13 4.57
N PRO A 100 6.59 12.51 5.58
CA PRO A 100 7.10 11.15 5.48
C PRO A 100 5.94 10.17 5.28
N THR A 101 6.24 9.05 4.62
CA THR A 101 5.25 7.99 4.37
C THR A 101 5.83 6.59 4.56
N THR A 102 4.94 5.60 4.57
CA THR A 102 5.30 4.17 4.62
C THR A 102 5.80 3.59 3.28
N ILE A 103 5.92 4.39 2.21
CA ILE A 103 6.34 3.90 0.88
C ILE A 103 7.71 3.20 0.93
N ASP A 104 8.71 3.83 1.56
CA ASP A 104 10.06 3.27 1.66
C ASP A 104 10.10 1.98 2.49
N PHE A 105 9.26 1.89 3.52
CA PHE A 105 9.10 0.66 4.30
C PHE A 105 8.54 -0.48 3.44
N HIS A 106 7.51 -0.20 2.62
CA HIS A 106 6.96 -1.20 1.70
C HIS A 106 7.99 -1.64 0.66
N LEU A 107 8.80 -0.72 0.12
CA LEU A 107 9.89 -1.06 -0.80
C LEU A 107 10.92 -1.99 -0.14
N ALA A 108 11.34 -1.67 1.09
CA ALA A 108 12.25 -2.52 1.85
C ALA A 108 11.66 -3.92 2.14
N LEU A 109 10.35 -3.99 2.45
CA LEU A 109 9.64 -5.26 2.62
C LEU A 109 9.67 -6.11 1.34
N LEU A 110 9.54 -5.49 0.16
CA LEU A 110 9.59 -6.20 -1.13
C LEU A 110 10.97 -6.76 -1.47
N ASP A 111 12.04 -6.26 -0.84
CA ASP A 111 13.41 -6.78 -1.01
C ASP A 111 13.67 -8.03 -0.17
N ARG A 112 12.80 -8.35 0.79
CA ARG A 112 12.96 -9.53 1.66
C ARG A 112 12.63 -10.83 0.92
N PRO A 113 13.58 -11.80 0.83
CA PRO A 113 13.32 -13.10 0.22
C PRO A 113 12.15 -13.84 0.87
N GLU A 114 11.98 -13.69 2.18
CA GLU A 114 10.89 -14.31 2.94
C GLU A 114 9.53 -13.79 2.47
N PHE A 115 9.41 -12.48 2.24
CA PHE A 115 8.20 -11.89 1.67
C PHE A 115 7.99 -12.35 0.22
N GLN A 116 9.03 -12.36 -0.60
CA GLN A 116 8.96 -12.84 -2.00
C GLN A 116 8.53 -14.32 -2.09
N ASN A 117 8.94 -15.15 -1.14
CA ASN A 117 8.60 -16.58 -1.07
C ASN A 117 7.31 -16.88 -0.27
N ALA A 118 6.58 -15.84 0.16
CA ALA A 118 5.36 -15.97 0.98
C ALA A 118 5.58 -16.69 2.33
N GLN A 119 6.78 -16.57 2.88
CA GLN A 119 7.19 -17.13 4.18
C GLN A 119 7.06 -16.06 5.27
N VAL A 120 5.83 -15.60 5.52
CA VAL A 120 5.55 -14.55 6.51
C VAL A 120 4.63 -15.02 7.62
N HIS A 121 4.76 -14.41 8.79
CA HIS A 121 3.90 -14.60 9.95
C HIS A 121 3.55 -13.24 10.57
N THR A 122 2.65 -13.22 11.56
CA THR A 122 2.13 -11.98 12.14
C THR A 122 3.18 -11.13 12.87
N LYS A 123 4.30 -11.74 13.29
CA LYS A 123 5.46 -11.07 13.92
C LYS A 123 6.60 -10.73 12.95
N PHE A 124 6.41 -10.95 11.65
CA PHE A 124 7.49 -10.84 10.67
C PHE A 124 8.18 -9.47 10.70
N VAL A 125 7.39 -8.40 10.73
CA VAL A 125 7.94 -7.03 10.77
C VAL A 125 8.74 -6.79 12.06
N GLU A 126 8.18 -7.17 13.21
CA GLU A 126 8.84 -7.03 14.51
C GLU A 126 10.17 -7.78 14.56
N GLN A 127 10.19 -9.03 14.08
CA GLN A 127 11.33 -9.94 14.24
C GLN A 127 12.40 -9.76 13.17
N GLU A 128 12.03 -9.50 11.92
CA GLU A 128 12.94 -9.54 10.77
C GLU A 128 13.27 -8.15 10.19
N MET A 129 12.50 -7.11 10.55
CA MET A 129 12.66 -5.75 10.00
C MET A 129 12.91 -4.67 11.06
N LEU A 130 12.46 -4.87 12.30
CA LEU A 130 12.59 -3.88 13.37
C LEU A 130 13.49 -4.31 14.53
N SER A 131 13.94 -5.57 14.57
CA SER A 131 14.94 -6.02 15.54
C SER A 131 16.28 -5.35 15.25
N ASP A 132 16.87 -4.73 16.27
CA ASP A 132 18.23 -4.15 16.25
C ASP A 132 19.30 -5.19 15.88
#